data_AF-A0A6J6DYN7-F1
#
_entry.id   AF-A0A6J6DYN7-F1
#
_cell.length_a   1.000
_cell.length_b   1.000
_cell.length_c   1.000
_cell.angle_alpha   90.00
_cell.angle_beta   90.00
_cell.angle_gamma   90.00
#
_symmetry.space_group_name_H-M   'P 1'
#
loop_
_entity.id
_entity.type
_entity.pdbx_description
1 polymer ?
#
loop_
_entity_poly.entity_id
_entity_poly.type
_entity_poly.pdbx_seq_one_letter_code
_entity_poly.pdbx_strand_id
1 'polypeptide(L)'
;MIHEVSGRTSRGRGRRGQRRDVDGAALIAFVPVLVVVPVWLLAMVVLWWPLSLVVDVSYLQVALAYLLLGFVLFVPVLQRRLLTRMIGARKPTASEAPRLQKAFNEVTQAWHLRHHNFAVGVVDDDDLNAFACGGHLVVVTSFAVRTLDHDELCGVLAHEICHHLGSHTVALTVNQWLIMPVVLLARAGSYMRNVSIAATDNFARGNDYARAAGRVVSAFFSVMAWVFGSGFATARYLTNSMGRSAEFSADRRVVAMGYGRQLAAALRRTSGAGSSTHPPARTRIARIEAVLRPRRGRHPSTGL
;
A
#
# COMPACT_ATOMS: atom_id res chain seq x y z
N MET A 1 -62.37 3.26 -26.41
CA MET A 1 -61.71 4.56 -26.10
C MET A 1 -61.96 4.80 -24.62
N ILE A 2 -61.00 4.86 -23.68
CA ILE A 2 -59.58 5.20 -23.70
C ILE A 2 -58.89 4.42 -22.55
N HIS A 3 -57.66 3.95 -22.80
CA HIS A 3 -56.76 3.31 -21.82
C HIS A 3 -56.23 4.34 -20.80
N GLU A 4 -56.33 4.06 -19.51
CA GLU A 4 -55.57 4.76 -18.47
C GLU A 4 -54.33 3.93 -18.10
N VAL A 5 -53.15 4.43 -18.51
CA VAL A 5 -51.85 3.85 -18.18
C VAL A 5 -51.35 4.53 -16.91
N SER A 6 -51.40 3.82 -15.78
CA SER A 6 -50.76 4.24 -14.53
C SER A 6 -49.25 3.98 -14.59
N GLY A 7 -48.47 5.01 -14.92
CA GLY A 7 -47.02 4.99 -14.88
C GLY A 7 -46.48 5.12 -13.45
N ARG A 8 -46.17 3.98 -12.81
CA ARG A 8 -45.37 3.97 -11.57
C ARG A 8 -43.89 4.18 -11.90
N THR A 9 -43.38 5.38 -11.65
CA THR A 9 -41.96 5.72 -11.71
C THR A 9 -41.18 5.04 -10.59
N SER A 10 -40.44 3.97 -10.91
CA SER A 10 -39.45 3.35 -10.02
C SER A 10 -38.05 3.95 -10.25
N ARG A 11 -37.83 5.19 -9.82
CA ARG A 11 -36.48 5.79 -9.78
C ARG A 11 -36.20 6.34 -8.39
N GLY A 12 -35.36 5.64 -7.61
CA GLY A 12 -34.88 6.19 -6.34
C GLY A 12 -34.03 5.31 -5.42
N ARG A 13 -33.99 3.98 -5.58
CA ARG A 13 -33.31 3.10 -4.59
C ARG A 13 -31.84 2.76 -4.88
N GLY A 14 -31.31 2.98 -6.08
CA GLY A 14 -29.93 2.59 -6.44
C GLY A 14 -28.81 3.52 -5.95
N ARG A 15 -29.07 4.83 -5.82
CA ARG A 15 -28.02 5.84 -5.56
C ARG A 15 -27.62 6.02 -4.08
N ARG A 16 -28.48 5.62 -3.14
CA ARG A 16 -28.22 5.79 -1.68
C ARG A 16 -27.36 4.69 -1.07
N GLY A 17 -27.43 3.45 -1.59
CA GLY A 17 -26.59 2.34 -1.12
C GLY A 17 -25.13 2.48 -1.54
N GLN A 18 -24.90 2.89 -2.79
CA GLN A 18 -23.55 3.01 -3.35
C GLN A 18 -22.74 4.16 -2.75
N ARG A 19 -23.37 5.25 -2.28
CA ARG A 19 -22.65 6.33 -1.56
C ARG A 19 -22.18 5.89 -0.17
N ARG A 20 -23.03 5.17 0.58
CA ARG A 20 -22.70 4.71 1.95
C ARG A 20 -21.54 3.71 1.98
N ASP A 21 -21.44 2.83 0.99
CA ASP A 21 -20.32 1.87 0.89
C ASP A 21 -18.99 2.54 0.54
N VAL A 22 -19.02 3.64 -0.24
CA VAL A 22 -17.81 4.39 -0.62
C VAL A 22 -17.28 5.23 0.54
N ASP A 23 -18.18 5.85 1.31
CA ASP A 23 -17.83 6.64 2.51
C ASP A 23 -17.19 5.76 3.59
N GLY A 24 -17.74 4.56 3.83
CA GLY A 24 -17.19 3.59 4.78
C GLY A 24 -15.82 3.04 4.36
N ALA A 25 -15.65 2.71 3.08
CA ALA A 25 -14.37 2.22 2.56
C ALA A 25 -13.27 3.28 2.62
N ALA A 26 -13.61 4.55 2.34
CA ALA A 26 -12.67 5.66 2.48
C ALA A 26 -12.25 5.88 3.94
N LEU A 27 -13.19 5.87 4.89
CA LEU A 27 -12.88 6.01 6.32
C LEU A 27 -11.97 4.90 6.84
N ILE A 28 -12.23 3.65 6.45
CA ILE A 28 -11.40 2.50 6.82
C ILE A 28 -9.98 2.65 6.28
N ALA A 29 -9.79 3.22 5.08
CA ALA A 29 -8.48 3.43 4.50
C ALA A 29 -7.58 4.38 5.32
N PHE A 30 -8.16 5.32 6.08
CA PHE A 30 -7.42 6.28 6.91
C PHE A 30 -7.15 5.83 8.35
N VAL A 31 -7.69 4.69 8.79
CA VAL A 31 -7.44 4.17 10.14
C VAL A 31 -5.94 4.00 10.46
N PRO A 32 -5.08 3.47 9.56
CA PRO A 32 -3.64 3.39 9.84
C PRO A 32 -3.01 4.77 10.07
N VAL A 33 -3.43 5.77 9.29
CA VAL A 33 -2.96 7.15 9.43
C VAL A 33 -3.30 7.69 10.81
N LEU A 34 -4.55 7.50 11.26
CA LEU A 34 -4.99 7.94 12.59
C LEU A 34 -4.19 7.28 13.72
N VAL A 35 -3.80 6.02 13.56
CA VAL A 35 -2.97 5.32 14.57
C VAL A 35 -1.53 5.83 14.59
N VAL A 36 -0.98 6.26 13.44
CA VAL A 36 0.38 6.79 13.36
C VAL A 36 0.48 8.22 13.91
N VAL A 37 -0.57 9.03 13.77
CA VAL A 37 -0.58 10.46 14.14
C VAL A 37 -0.06 10.73 15.57
N PRO A 38 -0.51 10.04 16.64
CA PRO A 38 -0.02 10.31 18.00
C PRO A 38 1.49 10.10 18.16
N VAL A 39 2.02 9.02 17.59
CA VAL A 39 3.46 8.70 17.66
C VAL A 39 4.27 9.64 16.76
N TRP A 40 3.71 10.06 15.62
CA TRP A 40 4.31 11.08 14.77
C TRP A 40 4.38 12.45 15.47
N LEU A 41 3.33 12.90 16.14
CA LEU A 41 3.33 14.14 16.92
C LEU A 41 4.45 14.10 17.97
N LEU A 42 4.55 12.99 18.71
CA LEU A 42 5.62 12.79 19.69
C LEU A 42 7.02 12.82 19.02
N ALA A 43 7.17 12.17 17.87
CA ALA A 43 8.43 12.19 17.12
C ALA A 43 8.81 13.61 16.68
N MET A 44 7.82 14.41 16.27
CA MET A 44 8.05 15.80 15.90
C MET A 44 8.46 16.67 17.07
N VAL A 45 7.95 16.41 18.28
CA VAL A 45 8.42 17.11 19.50
C VAL A 45 9.89 16.84 19.73
N VAL A 46 10.33 15.57 19.64
CA VAL A 46 11.73 15.18 19.84
C VAL A 46 12.65 15.81 18.79
N LEU A 47 12.23 15.88 17.53
CA LEU A 47 13.02 16.50 16.46
C LEU A 47 13.00 18.04 16.49
N TRP A 48 11.90 18.64 16.93
CA TRP A 48 11.77 20.09 17.08
C TRP A 48 12.59 20.62 18.25
N TRP A 49 12.65 19.91 19.38
CA TRP A 49 13.34 20.38 20.58
C TRP A 49 14.79 20.85 20.37
N PRO A 50 15.69 20.10 19.71
CA PRO A 50 17.05 20.60 19.46
C PRO A 50 17.08 21.73 18.44
N LEU A 51 16.15 21.75 17.48
CA LEU A 51 16.07 22.81 16.47
C LEU A 51 15.64 24.15 17.09
N SER A 52 14.73 24.13 18.06
CA SER A 52 14.26 25.35 18.73
C SER A 52 15.32 26.00 19.63
N LEU A 53 16.38 25.28 19.99
CA LEU A 53 17.54 25.83 20.72
C LEU A 53 18.44 26.70 19.83
N VAL A 54 18.39 26.49 18.51
CA VAL A 54 19.26 27.16 17.53
C VAL A 54 18.50 28.17 16.68
N VAL A 55 17.23 27.89 16.39
CA VAL A 55 16.37 28.68 15.52
C VAL A 55 15.06 28.98 16.22
N ASP A 56 14.62 30.23 16.22
CA ASP A 56 13.32 30.63 16.77
C ASP A 56 12.17 30.18 15.84
N VAL A 57 11.82 28.90 15.94
CA VAL A 57 10.71 28.28 15.20
C VAL A 57 9.77 27.57 16.16
N SER A 58 8.47 27.79 15.98
CA SER A 58 7.45 27.10 16.75
C SER A 58 7.30 25.64 16.31
N TYR A 59 6.88 24.79 17.24
CA TYR A 59 6.57 23.38 16.96
C TYR A 59 5.59 23.21 15.78
N LEU A 60 4.54 24.04 15.75
CA LEU A 60 3.51 23.99 14.71
C LEU A 60 4.07 24.34 13.33
N GLN A 61 5.00 25.30 13.23
CA GLN A 61 5.64 25.64 11.96
C GLN A 61 6.46 24.46 11.43
N VAL A 62 7.23 23.78 12.28
CA VAL A 62 8.02 22.61 11.87
C VAL A 62 7.12 21.44 11.47
N ALA A 63 6.10 21.14 12.26
CA ALA A 63 5.14 20.08 11.95
C ALA A 63 4.38 20.37 10.64
N LEU A 64 3.92 21.62 10.43
CA LEU A 64 3.24 22.01 9.21
C LEU A 64 4.18 21.99 8.00
N ALA A 65 5.40 22.50 8.12
CA ALA A 65 6.41 22.44 7.06
C ALA A 65 6.70 20.99 6.66
N TYR A 66 6.78 20.07 7.63
CA TYR A 66 6.93 18.64 7.37
C TYR A 66 5.73 18.04 6.61
N LEU A 67 4.50 18.37 7.02
CA LEU A 67 3.30 17.93 6.30
C LEU A 67 3.25 18.50 4.88
N LEU A 68 3.61 19.78 4.71
CA LEU A 68 3.68 20.44 3.40
C LEU A 68 4.74 19.81 2.50
N LEU A 69 5.90 19.46 3.05
CA LEU A 69 6.94 18.72 2.32
C LEU A 69 6.41 17.36 1.83
N GLY A 70 5.45 16.75 2.53
CA GLY A 70 4.78 15.53 2.09
C GLY A 70 4.06 15.66 0.74
N PHE A 71 3.61 16.86 0.34
CA PHE A 71 2.99 17.08 -0.97
C PHE A 71 3.96 16.78 -2.14
N VAL A 72 5.27 16.88 -1.89
CA VAL A 72 6.31 16.52 -2.85
C VAL A 72 6.19 15.04 -3.26
N LEU A 73 5.69 14.17 -2.37
CA LEU A 73 5.43 12.76 -2.69
C LEU A 73 4.29 12.55 -3.67
N PHE A 74 3.45 13.55 -3.94
CA PHE A 74 2.36 13.48 -4.92
C PHE A 74 2.76 14.06 -6.28
N VAL A 75 4.00 14.53 -6.44
CA VAL A 75 4.50 15.06 -7.72
C VAL A 75 4.89 13.88 -8.63
N PRO A 76 4.18 13.64 -9.75
CA PRO A 76 4.38 12.44 -10.58
C PRO A 76 5.80 12.29 -11.14
N VAL A 77 6.44 13.42 -11.45
CA VAL A 77 7.82 13.45 -11.98
C VAL A 77 8.81 12.97 -10.93
N LEU A 78 8.65 13.41 -9.68
CA LEU A 78 9.54 13.00 -8.61
C LEU A 78 9.29 11.56 -8.21
N GLN A 79 8.03 11.16 -8.07
CA GLN A 79 7.64 9.76 -7.84
C GLN A 79 8.33 8.87 -8.86
N ARG A 80 8.17 9.14 -10.17
CA ARG A 80 8.78 8.33 -11.23
C ARG A 80 10.31 8.29 -11.09
N ARG A 81 10.99 9.42 -10.93
CA ARG A 81 12.46 9.44 -10.85
C ARG A 81 13.02 8.79 -9.59
N LEU A 82 12.36 8.95 -8.45
CA LEU A 82 12.82 8.41 -7.17
C LEU A 82 12.52 6.91 -7.10
N LEU A 83 11.29 6.51 -7.41
CA LEU A 83 10.83 5.12 -7.34
C LEU A 83 11.55 4.25 -8.37
N THR A 84 11.69 4.71 -9.62
CA THR A 84 12.43 3.96 -10.64
C THR A 84 13.88 3.71 -10.21
N ARG A 85 14.54 4.66 -9.54
CA ARG A 85 15.90 4.46 -9.00
C ARG A 85 15.94 3.55 -7.77
N MET A 86 15.04 3.73 -6.83
CA MET A 86 15.01 2.91 -5.60
C MET A 86 14.68 1.45 -5.88
N ILE A 87 13.80 1.20 -6.85
CA ILE A 87 13.30 -0.13 -7.21
C ILE A 87 14.18 -0.78 -8.29
N GLY A 88 15.06 -0.01 -8.94
CA GLY A 88 15.86 -0.50 -10.06
C GLY A 88 15.03 -0.81 -11.31
N ALA A 89 13.84 -0.20 -11.45
CA ALA A 89 13.01 -0.40 -12.62
C ALA A 89 13.68 0.21 -13.87
N ARG A 90 13.69 -0.53 -14.97
CA ARG A 90 14.14 -0.06 -16.29
C ARG A 90 12.97 0.05 -17.24
N LYS A 91 13.21 0.68 -18.39
CA LYS A 91 12.26 0.61 -19.50
C LYS A 91 12.20 -0.84 -20.03
N PRO A 92 11.04 -1.32 -20.50
CA PRO A 92 10.94 -2.62 -21.16
C PRO A 92 11.89 -2.70 -22.36
N THR A 93 12.49 -3.87 -22.61
CA THR A 93 13.31 -4.09 -23.81
C THR A 93 12.43 -4.15 -25.06
N ALA A 94 13.04 -4.13 -26.25
CA ALA A 94 12.32 -4.22 -27.52
C ALA A 94 11.49 -5.50 -27.67
N SER A 95 11.88 -6.60 -27.00
CA SER A 95 11.14 -7.87 -27.00
C SER A 95 10.01 -7.91 -25.97
N GLU A 96 10.17 -7.24 -24.83
CA GLU A 96 9.18 -7.18 -23.74
C GLU A 96 8.07 -6.16 -24.04
N ALA A 97 8.44 -5.02 -24.63
CA ALA A 97 7.55 -3.87 -24.79
C ALA A 97 6.25 -4.19 -25.55
N PRO A 98 6.24 -4.92 -26.68
CA PRO A 98 5.01 -5.19 -27.42
C PRO A 98 4.00 -6.04 -26.63
N ARG A 99 4.48 -7.10 -25.96
CA ARG A 99 3.64 -7.99 -25.14
C ARG A 99 3.04 -7.23 -23.97
N LEU A 100 3.88 -6.51 -23.24
CA LEU A 100 3.47 -5.79 -22.04
C LEU A 100 2.54 -4.62 -22.38
N GLN A 101 2.84 -3.85 -23.44
CA GLN A 101 1.99 -2.75 -23.88
C GLN A 101 0.64 -3.23 -24.38
N LYS A 102 0.58 -4.38 -25.08
CA LYS A 102 -0.68 -4.96 -25.55
C LYS A 102 -1.59 -5.34 -24.37
N ALA A 103 -1.08 -6.12 -23.43
CA ALA A 103 -1.82 -6.52 -22.23
C ALA A 103 -2.26 -5.29 -21.41
N PHE A 104 -1.36 -4.33 -21.24
CA PHE A 104 -1.64 -3.08 -20.53
C PHE A 104 -2.75 -2.25 -21.20
N ASN A 105 -2.71 -2.13 -22.53
CA ASN A 105 -3.72 -1.41 -23.32
C ASN A 105 -5.10 -2.06 -23.20
N GLU A 106 -5.17 -3.40 -23.26
CA GLU A 106 -6.44 -4.12 -23.12
C GLU A 106 -7.08 -3.87 -21.74
N VAL A 107 -6.29 -4.00 -20.68
CA VAL A 107 -6.77 -3.79 -19.30
C VAL A 107 -7.16 -2.33 -19.05
N THR A 108 -6.34 -1.37 -19.47
CA THR A 108 -6.64 0.06 -19.27
C THR A 108 -7.82 0.54 -20.11
N GLN A 109 -8.03 -0.05 -21.29
CA GLN A 109 -9.18 0.24 -22.14
C GLN A 109 -10.48 -0.31 -21.53
N ALA A 110 -10.45 -1.52 -20.95
CA ALA A 110 -11.58 -2.06 -20.19
C ALA A 110 -12.00 -1.15 -19.02
N TRP A 111 -11.05 -0.39 -18.47
CA TRP A 111 -11.24 0.51 -17.35
C TRP A 111 -11.56 1.98 -17.72
N HIS A 112 -11.58 2.35 -19.00
CA HIS A 112 -11.66 3.76 -19.44
C HIS A 112 -10.55 4.67 -18.86
N LEU A 113 -9.41 4.09 -18.48
CA LEU A 113 -8.29 4.81 -17.84
C LEU A 113 -7.29 5.40 -18.85
N ARG A 114 -7.62 5.39 -20.14
CA ARG A 114 -6.75 5.87 -21.23
C ARG A 114 -6.21 7.29 -21.05
N HIS A 115 -6.86 8.11 -20.21
CA HIS A 115 -6.45 9.49 -19.92
C HIS A 115 -5.46 9.63 -18.74
N HIS A 116 -5.19 8.56 -18.00
CA HIS A 116 -4.20 8.57 -16.94
C HIS A 116 -2.86 8.14 -17.53
N ASN A 117 -1.84 9.01 -17.47
CA ASN A 117 -0.50 8.82 -18.03
C ASN A 117 0.30 7.72 -17.31
N PHE A 118 -0.21 6.50 -17.28
CA PHE A 118 0.48 5.35 -16.72
C PHE A 118 1.70 5.00 -17.58
N ALA A 119 2.84 4.89 -16.93
CA ALA A 119 4.05 4.32 -17.49
C ALA A 119 4.16 2.86 -17.05
N VAL A 120 4.71 2.01 -17.92
CA VAL A 120 5.03 0.62 -17.58
C VAL A 120 6.54 0.46 -17.51
N GLY A 121 7.03 -0.14 -16.43
CA GLY A 121 8.44 -0.44 -16.19
C GLY A 121 8.66 -1.94 -15.98
N VAL A 122 9.89 -2.39 -16.19
CA VAL A 122 10.32 -3.76 -15.92
C VAL A 122 11.42 -3.75 -14.86
N VAL A 123 11.35 -4.64 -13.89
CA VAL A 123 12.45 -4.92 -12.94
C VAL A 123 13.03 -6.28 -13.28
N ASP A 124 14.35 -6.36 -13.32
CA ASP A 124 15.03 -7.64 -13.50
C ASP A 124 15.01 -8.41 -12.19
N ASP A 125 14.13 -9.41 -12.13
CA ASP A 125 13.91 -10.28 -10.98
C ASP A 125 13.46 -11.64 -11.52
N ASP A 126 13.93 -12.71 -10.87
CA ASP A 126 13.58 -14.09 -11.19
C ASP A 126 12.32 -14.56 -10.47
N ASP A 127 11.81 -13.75 -9.53
CA ASP A 127 10.52 -13.97 -8.91
C ASP A 127 9.38 -13.34 -9.72
N LEU A 128 8.21 -13.98 -9.66
CA LEU A 128 7.01 -13.44 -10.29
C LEU A 128 6.40 -12.35 -9.41
N ASN A 129 6.47 -11.10 -9.89
CA ASN A 129 5.92 -9.96 -9.18
C ASN A 129 5.42 -8.90 -10.17
N ALA A 130 4.40 -8.17 -9.77
CA ALA A 130 3.95 -6.96 -10.43
C ALA A 130 3.36 -6.05 -9.34
N PHE A 131 3.62 -4.76 -9.43
CA PHE A 131 3.04 -3.79 -8.50
C PHE A 131 2.88 -2.42 -9.16
N ALA A 132 1.81 -1.74 -8.78
CA ALA A 132 1.60 -0.36 -9.15
C ALA A 132 2.20 0.59 -8.08
N CYS A 133 2.81 1.67 -8.54
CA CYS A 133 3.47 2.64 -7.69
C CYS A 133 3.23 4.09 -8.16
N GLY A 134 3.20 5.03 -7.20
CA GLY A 134 3.20 6.47 -7.47
C GLY A 134 2.09 6.97 -8.40
N GLY A 135 0.87 6.44 -8.28
CA GLY A 135 -0.29 6.82 -9.09
C GLY A 135 -0.26 6.43 -10.58
N HIS A 136 0.92 6.33 -11.19
CA HIS A 136 1.11 6.36 -12.64
C HIS A 136 2.25 5.46 -13.14
N LEU A 137 2.76 4.54 -12.34
CA LEU A 137 3.79 3.59 -12.76
C LEU A 137 3.32 2.17 -12.41
N VAL A 138 3.26 1.28 -13.38
CA VAL A 138 3.08 -0.16 -13.14
C VAL A 138 4.39 -0.84 -13.45
N VAL A 139 4.92 -1.60 -12.50
CA VAL A 139 6.18 -2.31 -12.62
C VAL A 139 5.88 -3.80 -12.65
N VAL A 140 6.49 -4.53 -13.59
CA VAL A 140 6.35 -5.98 -13.73
C VAL A 140 7.74 -6.61 -13.77
N THR A 141 7.96 -7.77 -13.16
CA THR A 141 9.28 -8.43 -13.22
C THR A 141 9.54 -9.02 -14.60
N SER A 142 10.81 -9.09 -14.99
CA SER A 142 11.20 -9.71 -16.27
C SER A 142 10.78 -11.18 -16.32
N PHE A 143 10.86 -11.90 -15.20
CA PHE A 143 10.30 -13.25 -15.09
C PHE A 143 8.80 -13.30 -15.40
N ALA A 144 8.00 -12.40 -14.83
CA ALA A 144 6.55 -12.38 -15.08
C ALA A 144 6.23 -12.12 -16.57
N VAL A 145 6.94 -11.19 -17.22
CA VAL A 145 6.76 -10.90 -18.66
C VAL A 145 7.14 -12.09 -19.55
N ARG A 146 8.18 -12.85 -19.16
CA ARG A 146 8.64 -14.02 -19.92
C ARG A 146 7.72 -15.22 -19.73
N THR A 147 7.30 -15.49 -18.48
CA THR A 147 6.67 -16.75 -18.06
C THR A 147 5.14 -16.74 -18.17
N LEU A 148 4.49 -15.60 -17.94
CA LEU A 148 3.03 -15.50 -18.05
C LEU A 148 2.60 -15.43 -19.50
N ASP A 149 1.50 -16.10 -19.82
CA ASP A 149 0.83 -15.89 -21.09
C ASP A 149 0.08 -14.54 -21.12
N HIS A 150 -0.45 -14.18 -22.29
CA HIS A 150 -1.10 -12.88 -22.49
C HIS A 150 -2.31 -12.69 -21.55
N ASP A 151 -3.12 -13.72 -21.40
CA ASP A 151 -4.34 -13.66 -20.59
C ASP A 151 -3.98 -13.55 -19.10
N GLU A 152 -3.06 -14.37 -18.63
CA GLU A 152 -2.55 -14.31 -17.25
C GLU A 152 -1.91 -12.96 -16.92
N LEU A 153 -1.11 -12.40 -17.84
CA LEU A 153 -0.52 -11.07 -17.69
C LEU A 153 -1.62 -9.99 -17.60
N CYS A 154 -2.66 -10.08 -18.42
CA CYS A 154 -3.84 -9.21 -18.30
C CYS A 154 -4.52 -9.36 -16.93
N GLY A 155 -4.65 -10.58 -16.40
CA GLY A 155 -5.19 -10.83 -15.07
C GLY A 155 -4.39 -10.19 -13.95
N VAL A 156 -3.06 -10.33 -13.98
CA VAL A 156 -2.14 -9.73 -13.00
C VAL A 156 -2.16 -8.20 -13.10
N LEU A 157 -2.07 -7.64 -14.30
CA LEU A 157 -2.15 -6.19 -14.52
C LEU A 157 -3.50 -5.62 -14.07
N ALA A 158 -4.60 -6.32 -14.34
CA ALA A 158 -5.92 -5.93 -13.87
C ALA A 158 -5.99 -5.91 -12.35
N HIS A 159 -5.40 -6.90 -11.68
CA HIS A 159 -5.29 -6.91 -10.21
C HIS A 159 -4.51 -5.72 -9.68
N GLU A 160 -3.32 -5.46 -10.21
CA GLU A 160 -2.48 -4.35 -9.75
C GLU A 160 -3.14 -2.99 -9.97
N ILE A 161 -3.79 -2.78 -11.12
CA ILE A 161 -4.53 -1.56 -11.40
C ILE A 161 -5.75 -1.44 -10.47
N CYS A 162 -6.51 -2.52 -10.27
CA CYS A 162 -7.62 -2.57 -9.32
C CYS A 162 -7.15 -2.24 -7.90
N HIS A 163 -6.00 -2.77 -7.50
CA HIS A 163 -5.43 -2.58 -6.17
C HIS A 163 -5.01 -1.11 -5.99
N HIS A 164 -4.40 -0.51 -7.01
CA HIS A 164 -3.90 0.87 -6.98
C HIS A 164 -4.97 1.96 -7.04
N LEU A 165 -6.09 1.73 -7.74
CA LEU A 165 -7.18 2.71 -7.89
C LEU A 165 -8.04 2.85 -6.63
N GLY A 166 -7.82 2.03 -5.60
CA GLY A 166 -8.47 2.24 -4.31
C GLY A 166 -7.93 3.50 -3.62
N SER A 167 -8.81 4.26 -2.95
CA SER A 167 -8.48 5.37 -2.04
C SER A 167 -7.42 5.04 -0.95
N HIS A 168 -7.09 3.75 -0.81
CA HIS A 168 -5.99 3.22 -0.02
C HIS A 168 -4.60 3.75 -0.42
N THR A 169 -4.35 4.13 -1.68
CA THR A 169 -3.01 4.57 -2.10
C THR A 169 -2.60 5.92 -1.54
N VAL A 170 -3.54 6.88 -1.46
CA VAL A 170 -3.30 8.18 -0.81
C VAL A 170 -3.06 8.00 0.68
N ALA A 171 -3.93 7.25 1.37
CA ALA A 171 -3.79 6.99 2.79
C ALA A 171 -2.48 6.25 3.11
N LEU A 172 -2.08 5.28 2.27
CA LEU A 172 -0.81 4.57 2.39
C LEU A 172 0.40 5.51 2.19
N THR A 173 0.34 6.40 1.21
CA THR A 173 1.42 7.37 0.94
C THR A 173 1.57 8.35 2.10
N VAL A 174 0.45 8.88 2.62
CA VAL A 174 0.45 9.74 3.82
C VAL A 174 0.99 8.99 5.03
N ASN A 175 0.55 7.75 5.25
CA ASN A 175 1.03 6.91 6.34
C ASN A 175 2.55 6.67 6.24
N GLN A 176 3.04 6.36 5.04
CA GLN A 176 4.47 6.15 4.78
C GLN A 176 5.28 7.43 4.99
N TRP A 177 4.72 8.61 4.74
CA TRP A 177 5.36 9.87 5.07
C TRP A 177 5.44 10.06 6.58
N LEU A 178 4.28 10.05 7.27
CA LEU A 178 4.20 10.30 8.71
C LEU A 178 5.02 9.31 9.55
N ILE A 179 5.27 8.10 9.08
CA ILE A 179 6.07 7.12 9.82
C ILE A 179 7.58 7.37 9.74
N MET A 180 8.08 8.16 8.78
CA MET A 180 9.52 8.37 8.58
C MET A 180 10.25 8.95 9.79
N PRO A 181 9.75 10.00 10.48
CA PRO A 181 10.39 10.54 11.66
C PRO A 181 10.38 9.55 12.83
N VAL A 182 9.32 8.74 12.95
CA VAL A 182 9.20 7.68 13.95
C VAL A 182 10.27 6.61 13.74
N VAL A 183 10.44 6.13 12.51
CA VAL A 183 11.48 5.15 12.16
C VAL A 183 12.88 5.72 12.39
N LEU A 184 13.10 6.98 12.02
CA LEU A 184 14.36 7.67 12.24
C LEU A 184 14.73 7.67 13.73
N LEU A 185 13.80 8.06 14.60
CA LEU A 185 14.05 8.11 16.05
C LEU A 185 14.19 6.71 16.67
N ALA A 186 13.42 5.71 16.22
CA ALA A 186 13.57 4.34 16.68
C ALA A 186 14.98 3.79 16.37
N ARG A 187 15.49 4.07 15.15
CA ARG A 187 16.85 3.67 14.72
C ARG A 187 17.92 4.47 15.44
N ALA A 188 17.78 5.78 15.53
CA ALA A 188 18.70 6.64 16.25
C ALA A 188 18.79 6.26 17.73
N GLY A 189 17.67 5.97 18.38
CA GLY A 189 17.67 5.50 19.77
C GLY A 189 18.33 4.14 19.95
N SER A 190 18.06 3.19 19.06
CA SER A 190 18.72 1.88 19.10
C SER A 190 20.23 2.00 18.91
N TYR A 191 20.66 2.85 17.98
CA TYR A 191 22.07 3.14 17.73
C TYR A 191 22.73 3.82 18.94
N MET A 192 22.13 4.90 19.44
CA MET A 192 22.68 5.66 20.57
C MET A 192 22.70 4.86 21.88
N ARG A 193 21.72 3.97 22.11
CA ARG A 193 21.78 2.99 23.19
C ARG A 193 23.04 2.12 23.09
N ASN A 194 23.30 1.55 21.92
CA ASN A 194 24.46 0.67 21.74
C ASN A 194 25.77 1.44 21.91
N VAL A 195 25.84 2.68 21.40
CA VAL A 195 26.98 3.59 21.62
C VAL A 195 27.15 3.90 23.11
N SER A 196 26.05 4.14 23.83
CA SER A 196 26.09 4.49 25.26
C SER A 196 26.56 3.33 26.12
N ILE A 197 26.11 2.11 25.82
CA ILE A 197 26.58 0.87 26.48
C ILE A 197 28.08 0.69 26.21
N ALA A 198 28.49 0.74 24.94
CA ALA A 198 29.90 0.58 24.57
C ALA A 198 30.81 1.66 25.19
N ALA A 199 30.36 2.91 25.25
CA ALA A 199 31.09 3.98 25.90
C ALA A 199 31.21 3.75 27.41
N THR A 200 30.13 3.33 28.07
CA THR A 200 30.12 3.01 29.50
C THR A 200 31.08 1.87 29.81
N ASP A 201 31.06 0.80 29.02
CA ASP A 201 31.88 -0.39 29.24
C ASP A 201 33.38 -0.14 29.03
N ASN A 202 33.75 0.87 28.21
CA ASN A 202 35.13 1.20 27.91
C ASN A 202 35.70 2.32 28.79
N PHE A 203 34.93 3.40 29.00
CA PHE A 203 35.41 4.61 29.68
C PHE A 203 35.04 4.70 31.15
N ALA A 204 34.06 3.92 31.63
CA ALA A 204 33.65 3.92 33.03
C ALA A 204 34.20 2.72 33.83
N ARG A 205 35.23 2.02 33.30
CA ARG A 205 35.90 0.91 34.01
C ARG A 205 36.53 1.45 35.29
N GLY A 206 36.01 1.03 36.44
CA GLY A 206 36.52 1.40 37.77
C GLY A 206 35.87 2.61 38.43
N ASN A 207 34.93 3.31 37.76
CA ASN A 207 34.17 4.41 38.37
C ASN A 207 32.66 4.09 38.38
N ASP A 208 32.11 3.88 39.57
CA ASP A 208 30.70 3.49 39.74
C ASP A 208 29.73 4.62 39.43
N TYR A 209 30.10 5.88 39.69
CA TYR A 209 29.30 7.05 39.31
C TYR A 209 29.22 7.20 37.79
N ALA A 210 30.34 7.01 37.09
CA ALA A 210 30.37 7.06 35.62
C ALA A 210 29.56 5.90 35.01
N ARG A 211 29.60 4.70 35.61
CA ARG A 211 28.74 3.58 35.20
C ARG A 211 27.27 3.85 35.45
N ALA A 212 26.91 4.45 36.59
CA ALA A 212 25.55 4.83 36.89
C ALA A 212 25.02 5.85 35.87
N ALA A 213 25.80 6.89 35.55
CA ALA A 213 25.45 7.87 34.53
C ALA A 213 25.26 7.22 33.14
N GLY A 214 26.19 6.35 32.74
CA GLY A 214 26.11 5.62 31.47
C GLY A 214 24.87 4.71 31.35
N ARG A 215 24.47 4.07 32.46
CA ARG A 215 23.22 3.29 32.54
C ARG A 215 21.98 4.17 32.38
N VAL A 216 21.95 5.35 32.99
CA VAL A 216 20.83 6.31 32.85
C VAL A 216 20.69 6.76 31.40
N VAL A 217 21.80 7.12 30.74
CA VAL A 217 21.80 7.51 29.32
C VAL A 217 21.34 6.34 28.43
N SER A 218 21.86 5.14 28.67
CA SER A 218 21.46 3.94 27.94
C SER A 218 19.98 3.60 28.15
N ALA A 219 19.46 3.77 29.37
CA ALA A 219 18.05 3.57 29.68
C ALA A 219 17.15 4.58 28.94
N PHE A 220 17.55 5.86 28.91
CA PHE A 220 16.84 6.88 28.14
C PHE A 220 16.72 6.50 26.66
N PHE A 221 17.84 6.14 26.00
CA PHE A 221 17.80 5.72 24.60
C PHE A 221 17.06 4.39 24.38
N SER A 222 17.05 3.51 25.38
CA SER A 222 16.25 2.27 25.34
C SER A 222 14.75 2.56 25.36
N VAL A 223 14.30 3.47 26.23
CA VAL A 223 12.90 3.91 26.28
C VAL A 223 12.53 4.59 24.96
N MET A 224 13.38 5.48 24.45
CA MET A 224 13.15 6.14 23.16
C MET A 224 13.00 5.12 22.01
N ALA A 225 13.93 4.16 21.91
CA ALA A 225 13.89 3.09 20.91
C ALA A 225 12.62 2.23 21.06
N TRP A 226 12.22 1.92 22.29
CA TRP A 226 11.03 1.11 22.56
C TRP A 226 9.73 1.84 22.22
N VAL A 227 9.57 3.11 22.61
CA VAL A 227 8.37 3.92 22.30
C VAL A 227 8.19 4.06 20.79
N PHE A 228 9.21 4.52 20.07
CA PHE A 228 9.09 4.70 18.62
C PHE A 228 9.10 3.38 17.86
N GLY A 229 9.86 2.39 18.33
CA GLY A 229 9.89 1.04 17.74
C GLY A 229 8.56 0.30 17.86
N SER A 230 7.90 0.39 19.03
CA SER A 230 6.56 -0.16 19.22
C SER A 230 5.51 0.56 18.39
N GLY A 231 5.55 1.89 18.31
CA GLY A 231 4.68 2.67 17.43
C GLY A 231 4.83 2.25 15.95
N PHE A 232 6.07 2.09 15.48
CA PHE A 232 6.35 1.56 14.15
C PHE A 232 5.85 0.12 13.94
N ALA A 233 6.06 -0.77 14.91
CA ALA A 233 5.61 -2.15 14.85
C ALA A 233 4.08 -2.24 14.75
N THR A 234 3.36 -1.46 15.56
CA THR A 234 1.90 -1.37 15.54
C THR A 234 1.40 -0.84 14.19
N ALA A 235 2.01 0.22 13.67
CA ALA A 235 1.68 0.77 12.35
C ALA A 235 1.86 -0.27 11.24
N ARG A 236 2.95 -1.04 11.26
CA ARG A 236 3.19 -2.14 10.31
C ARG A 236 2.15 -3.25 10.45
N TYR A 237 1.85 -3.67 11.67
CA TYR A 237 0.87 -4.72 11.93
C TYR A 237 -0.51 -4.38 11.36
N LEU A 238 -0.97 -3.13 11.58
CA LEU A 238 -2.26 -2.65 11.06
C LEU A 238 -2.26 -2.52 9.55
N THR A 239 -1.20 -1.94 8.96
CA THR A 239 -1.06 -1.81 7.51
C THR A 239 -1.10 -3.19 6.83
N ASN A 240 -0.38 -4.17 7.37
CA ASN A 240 -0.36 -5.55 6.85
C ASN A 240 -1.72 -6.25 7.00
N SER A 241 -2.43 -6.02 8.11
CA SER A 241 -3.74 -6.62 8.36
C SER A 241 -4.80 -6.05 7.40
N MET A 242 -4.72 -4.75 7.11
CA MET A 242 -5.59 -4.10 6.12
C MET A 242 -5.27 -4.51 4.69
N GLY A 243 -3.99 -4.77 4.39
CA GLY A 243 -3.55 -5.30 3.09
C GLY A 243 -4.37 -6.52 2.66
N ARG A 244 -4.60 -7.48 3.57
CA ARG A 244 -5.38 -8.70 3.23
C ARG A 244 -6.80 -8.39 2.74
N SER A 245 -7.46 -7.41 3.36
CA SER A 245 -8.81 -6.99 2.97
C SER A 245 -8.81 -6.23 1.64
N ALA A 246 -7.78 -5.41 1.40
CA ALA A 246 -7.59 -4.68 0.13
C ALA A 246 -7.40 -5.66 -1.04
N GLU A 247 -6.61 -6.72 -0.85
CA GLU A 247 -6.39 -7.80 -1.83
C GLU A 247 -7.71 -8.47 -2.27
N PHE A 248 -8.54 -8.88 -1.32
CA PHE A 248 -9.83 -9.49 -1.66
C PHE A 248 -10.80 -8.52 -2.31
N SER A 249 -10.71 -7.22 -1.99
CA SER A 249 -11.50 -6.20 -2.66
C SER A 249 -11.07 -5.99 -4.11
N ALA A 250 -9.76 -6.03 -4.38
CA ALA A 250 -9.19 -5.96 -5.71
C ALA A 250 -9.58 -7.20 -6.53
N ASP A 251 -9.45 -8.41 -5.98
CA ASP A 251 -9.86 -9.67 -6.63
C ASP A 251 -11.33 -9.60 -7.10
N ARG A 252 -12.24 -9.09 -6.24
CA ARG A 252 -13.66 -8.93 -6.61
C ARG A 252 -13.86 -7.94 -7.76
N ARG A 253 -13.11 -6.85 -7.80
CA ARG A 253 -13.16 -5.88 -8.90
C ARG A 253 -12.68 -6.50 -10.20
N VAL A 254 -11.58 -7.26 -10.17
CA VAL A 254 -11.05 -8.00 -11.33
C VAL A 254 -12.08 -9.00 -11.86
N VAL A 255 -12.75 -9.75 -10.96
CA VAL A 255 -13.81 -10.69 -11.35
C VAL A 255 -14.98 -9.96 -12.00
N ALA A 256 -15.41 -8.83 -11.45
CA ALA A 256 -16.50 -8.03 -12.02
C ALA A 256 -16.17 -7.48 -13.42
N MET A 257 -14.89 -7.32 -13.76
CA MET A 257 -14.42 -6.90 -15.10
C MET A 257 -14.28 -8.05 -16.09
N GLY A 258 -14.49 -9.29 -15.66
CA GLY A 258 -14.34 -10.47 -16.52
C GLY A 258 -12.91 -11.03 -16.60
N TYR A 259 -11.96 -10.47 -15.85
CA TYR A 259 -10.56 -10.96 -15.78
C TYR A 259 -10.34 -11.99 -14.66
N GLY A 260 -11.40 -12.44 -13.99
CA GLY A 260 -11.30 -13.36 -12.85
C GLY A 260 -10.67 -14.71 -13.18
N ARG A 261 -10.98 -15.28 -14.35
CA ARG A 261 -10.41 -16.57 -14.78
C ARG A 261 -8.91 -16.45 -15.07
N GLN A 262 -8.54 -15.35 -15.71
CA GLN A 262 -7.18 -14.99 -16.06
C GLN A 262 -6.31 -14.80 -14.80
N LEU A 263 -6.83 -14.07 -13.81
CA LEU A 263 -6.17 -13.91 -12.52
C LEU A 263 -6.03 -15.25 -11.78
N ALA A 264 -7.07 -16.09 -11.78
CA ALA A 264 -6.99 -17.41 -11.15
C ALA A 264 -5.96 -18.33 -11.84
N ALA A 265 -5.86 -18.29 -13.18
CA ALA A 265 -4.85 -19.03 -13.93
C ALA A 265 -3.43 -18.58 -13.55
N ALA A 266 -3.20 -17.26 -13.55
CA ALA A 266 -1.93 -16.68 -13.14
C ALA A 266 -1.56 -17.08 -11.71
N LEU A 267 -2.51 -17.00 -10.76
CA LEU A 267 -2.30 -17.38 -9.37
C LEU A 267 -1.96 -18.88 -9.20
N ARG A 268 -2.52 -19.77 -10.03
CA ARG A 268 -2.18 -21.20 -9.99
C ARG A 268 -0.77 -21.46 -10.46
N ARG A 269 -0.33 -20.74 -11.51
CA ARG A 269 1.05 -20.81 -12.02
C ARG A 269 2.06 -20.27 -11.01
N THR A 270 1.65 -19.34 -10.15
CA THR A 270 2.50 -18.70 -9.14
C THR A 270 2.42 -19.31 -7.74
N SER A 271 1.44 -20.17 -7.46
CA SER A 271 1.22 -20.75 -6.12
C SER A 271 2.38 -21.61 -5.58
N GLY A 272 3.41 -21.90 -6.40
CA GLY A 272 4.67 -22.52 -5.99
C GLY A 272 5.84 -21.55 -5.75
N ALA A 273 5.72 -20.30 -6.22
CA ALA A 273 6.70 -19.23 -6.04
C ALA A 273 6.13 -18.25 -5.00
N GLY A 274 6.57 -18.36 -3.75
CA GLY A 274 5.99 -17.63 -2.62
C GLY A 274 6.10 -16.11 -2.76
N SER A 275 5.05 -15.43 -3.22
CA SER A 275 4.96 -13.98 -3.07
C SER A 275 4.65 -13.63 -1.61
N SER A 276 5.63 -13.02 -0.94
CA SER A 276 5.60 -12.62 0.47
C SER A 276 4.65 -11.47 0.80
N THR A 277 4.09 -10.81 -0.22
CA THR A 277 3.33 -9.56 -0.06
C THR A 277 1.81 -9.77 -0.14
N HIS A 278 1.35 -10.94 -0.59
CA HIS A 278 -0.08 -11.25 -0.71
C HIS A 278 -0.54 -12.40 0.21
N PRO A 279 -1.83 -12.47 0.56
CA PRO A 279 -2.42 -13.65 1.20
C PRO A 279 -2.17 -14.92 0.38
N PRO A 280 -2.22 -16.12 1.00
CA PRO A 280 -1.98 -17.38 0.31
C PRO A 280 -2.80 -17.50 -0.98
N ALA A 281 -2.13 -17.77 -2.10
CA ALA A 281 -2.75 -17.84 -3.42
C ALA A 281 -3.93 -18.82 -3.45
N ARG A 282 -3.85 -19.92 -2.71
CA ARG A 282 -4.94 -20.91 -2.55
C ARG A 282 -6.24 -20.28 -2.05
N THR A 283 -6.18 -19.39 -1.06
CA THR A 283 -7.37 -18.72 -0.50
C THR A 283 -7.99 -17.73 -1.48
N ARG A 284 -7.16 -17.02 -2.25
CA ARG A 284 -7.61 -16.09 -3.29
C ARG A 284 -8.28 -16.83 -4.45
N ILE A 285 -7.65 -17.89 -4.95
CA ILE A 285 -8.20 -18.75 -6.01
C ILE A 285 -9.57 -19.30 -5.60
N ALA A 286 -9.69 -19.87 -4.40
CA ALA A 286 -10.96 -20.43 -3.92
C ALA A 286 -12.09 -19.38 -3.88
N ARG A 287 -11.80 -18.14 -3.47
CA ARG A 287 -12.78 -17.04 -3.48
C ARG A 287 -13.15 -16.60 -4.89
N ILE A 288 -12.18 -16.45 -5.79
CA ILE A 288 -12.42 -16.07 -7.18
C ILE A 288 -13.33 -17.11 -7.84
N GLU A 289 -13.00 -18.39 -7.70
CA GLU A 289 -13.82 -19.49 -8.24
C GLU A 289 -15.21 -19.53 -7.63
N ALA A 290 -15.36 -19.31 -6.32
CA ALA A 290 -16.66 -19.25 -5.68
C ALA A 290 -17.56 -18.15 -6.27
N VAL A 291 -17.00 -17.00 -6.66
CA VAL A 291 -17.73 -15.91 -7.32
C VAL A 291 -18.03 -16.24 -8.79
N LEU A 292 -17.13 -16.94 -9.48
CA LEU A 292 -17.30 -17.34 -10.88
C LEU A 292 -18.28 -18.51 -11.08
N ARG A 293 -18.58 -19.29 -10.03
CA ARG A 293 -19.57 -20.37 -10.11
C ARG A 293 -20.95 -19.81 -10.45
N PRO A 294 -21.62 -20.31 -11.51
CA PRO A 294 -22.99 -19.92 -11.79
C PRO A 294 -23.87 -20.20 -10.57
N ARG A 295 -24.69 -19.22 -10.16
CA ARG A 295 -25.73 -19.44 -9.14
C ARG A 295 -26.68 -20.52 -9.67
N ARG A 296 -26.47 -21.78 -9.29
CA ARG A 296 -27.40 -22.87 -9.58
C ARG A 296 -28.73 -22.56 -8.87
N GLY A 297 -29.73 -22.20 -9.68
CA GLY A 297 -31.17 -22.34 -9.47
C GLY A 297 -31.78 -21.93 -8.12
N ARG A 298 -32.40 -20.75 -8.07
CA ARG A 298 -33.73 -20.67 -7.41
C ARG A 298 -34.73 -21.21 -8.43
N HIS A 299 -35.21 -22.44 -8.22
CA HIS A 299 -36.42 -22.91 -8.89
C HIS A 299 -37.57 -21.96 -8.51
N PRO A 300 -38.32 -21.37 -9.46
CA PRO A 300 -39.66 -20.94 -9.14
C PRO A 300 -40.45 -22.20 -8.83
N SER A 301 -40.88 -22.36 -7.59
CA SER A 301 -41.94 -23.29 -7.23
C SER A 301 -43.15 -22.94 -8.09
N THR A 302 -43.42 -23.77 -9.10
CA THR A 302 -44.72 -23.85 -9.76
C THR A 302 -45.75 -24.06 -8.66
N GLY A 303 -46.59 -23.05 -8.45
CA GLY A 303 -47.79 -23.18 -7.64
C GLY A 303 -48.68 -24.27 -8.25
N LEU A 304 -49.18 -25.14 -7.38
CA LEU A 304 -50.40 -25.90 -7.61
C LEU A 304 -51.59 -24.94 -7.75
#